data_AF-A0A938ZSD7-F1
#
_entry.id   AF-A0A938ZSD7-F1
#
_cell.length_a   1.000
_cell.length_b   1.000
_cell.length_c   1.000
_cell.angle_alpha   90.00
_cell.angle_beta   90.00
_cell.angle_gamma   90.00
#
_symmetry.space_group_name_H-M   'P 1'
#
loop_
_entity.id
_entity.type
_entity.pdbx_description
1 polymer ?
#
loop_
_entity_poly.entity_id
_entity_poly.type
_entity_poly.pdbx_seq_one_letter_code
_entity_poly.pdbx_strand_id
1 'polypeptide(L)'
;MNRGEAKFEEDIKTPFEILYSFSDTQTIFTEKKLNKIQDATQLYPDLVDKVSLLKAEDEIKTIGVTIREIVIKGAKFQIRNQPRLDSKCALIIWYDNNHDPEKPIAVEFSFKYGDENEAYSRKLAQKAYDIFHILQEILIFWVDLESGTKTAYIYKLDEKNASFH
;
A
#
# COMPACT_ATOMS: atom_id res chain seq x y z
N MET A 1 -23.63 10.10 -1.31
CA MET A 1 -22.88 8.87 -0.98
C MET A 1 -21.90 8.65 -2.10
N ASN A 2 -20.63 9.03 -1.92
CA ASN A 2 -19.59 8.66 -2.87
C ASN A 2 -19.32 7.17 -2.66
N ARG A 3 -19.64 6.35 -3.66
CA ARG A 3 -19.23 4.94 -3.67
C ARG A 3 -17.75 4.93 -3.96
N GLY A 4 -16.94 4.31 -3.09
CA GLY A 4 -15.54 4.08 -3.42
C GLY A 4 -15.41 3.25 -4.69
N GLU A 5 -14.28 3.43 -5.37
CA GLU A 5 -13.97 2.64 -6.56
C GLU A 5 -13.43 1.29 -6.12
N ALA A 6 -14.09 0.19 -6.48
CA ALA A 6 -13.52 -1.14 -6.27
C ALA A 6 -12.19 -1.24 -7.04
N LYS A 7 -11.11 -1.50 -6.30
CA LYS A 7 -9.77 -1.72 -6.84
C LYS A 7 -9.21 -2.97 -6.22
N PHE A 8 -8.56 -3.77 -7.06
CA PHE A 8 -7.79 -4.90 -6.57
C PHE A 8 -6.36 -4.42 -6.31
N GLU A 9 -5.97 -4.43 -5.04
CA GLU A 9 -4.64 -4.07 -4.56
C GLU A 9 -4.12 -5.23 -3.69
N GLU A 10 -2.95 -5.77 -4.03
CA GLU A 10 -2.26 -6.84 -3.31
C GLU A 10 -1.09 -6.28 -2.52
N ASP A 11 -1.13 -6.44 -1.19
CA ASP A 11 0.03 -6.27 -0.31
C ASP A 11 0.75 -7.61 -0.15
N ILE A 12 2.04 -7.67 -0.48
CA ILE A 12 2.76 -8.93 -0.59
C ILE A 12 3.74 -9.06 0.58
N LYS A 13 3.51 -10.09 1.40
CA LYS A 13 4.38 -10.53 2.50
C LYS A 13 4.86 -11.95 2.26
N THR A 14 5.99 -12.31 2.88
CA THR A 14 6.54 -13.67 2.89
C THR A 14 6.25 -14.35 4.25
N PRO A 15 5.73 -15.60 4.31
CA PRO A 15 5.21 -16.40 3.19
C PRO A 15 3.97 -15.74 2.56
N PHE A 16 3.75 -16.02 1.27
CA PHE A 16 2.76 -15.35 0.42
C PHE A 16 1.36 -15.35 1.02
N GLU A 17 0.95 -14.21 1.59
CA GLU A 17 -0.42 -13.95 2.03
C GLU A 17 -1.14 -13.12 0.97
N ILE A 18 -2.17 -13.69 0.34
CA ILE A 18 -3.06 -12.94 -0.57
C ILE A 18 -4.00 -12.10 0.29
N LEU A 19 -3.68 -10.82 0.45
CA LEU A 19 -4.56 -9.85 1.08
C LEU A 19 -5.42 -9.19 0.00
N TYR A 20 -6.70 -9.58 -0.06
CA TYR A 20 -7.70 -8.86 -0.84
C TYR A 20 -8.09 -7.59 -0.09
N SER A 21 -7.80 -6.43 -0.67
CA SER A 21 -8.23 -5.15 -0.11
C SER A 21 -9.23 -4.47 -1.04
N PHE A 22 -10.25 -3.87 -0.43
CA PHE A 22 -11.13 -2.89 -1.07
C PHE A 22 -10.71 -1.52 -0.56
N SER A 23 -10.40 -0.58 -1.46
CA SER A 23 -10.00 0.77 -1.07
C SER A 23 -11.07 1.81 -1.41
N ASP A 24 -11.60 2.45 -0.38
CA ASP A 24 -12.40 3.66 -0.53
C ASP A 24 -11.45 4.86 -0.58
N THR A 25 -11.52 5.63 -1.68
CA THR A 25 -10.73 6.85 -1.82
C THR A 25 -11.59 8.06 -1.48
N GLN A 26 -11.19 8.84 -0.48
CA GLN A 26 -11.84 10.12 -0.15
C GLN A 26 -10.99 11.29 -0.63
N THR A 27 -11.61 12.23 -1.35
CA THR A 27 -10.95 13.51 -1.65
C THR A 27 -10.92 14.37 -0.39
N ILE A 28 -9.72 14.74 0.05
CA ILE A 28 -9.51 15.70 1.14
C ILE A 28 -8.92 16.99 0.58
N PHE A 29 -9.32 18.12 1.16
CA PHE A 29 -8.70 19.41 0.86
C PHE A 29 -7.34 19.51 1.56
N THR A 30 -6.37 20.14 0.93
CA THR A 30 -4.99 20.30 1.42
C THR A 30 -4.89 20.98 2.79
N GLU A 31 -5.91 21.75 3.19
CA GLU A 31 -5.97 22.44 4.48
C GLU A 31 -6.52 21.56 5.63
N LYS A 32 -7.12 20.41 5.31
CA LYS A 32 -7.68 19.50 6.30
C LYS A 32 -6.54 18.75 6.99
N LYS A 33 -6.27 19.11 8.25
CA LYS A 33 -5.30 18.41 9.10
C LYS A 33 -5.98 17.19 9.74
N LEU A 34 -5.36 16.02 9.62
CA LEU A 34 -5.84 14.77 10.22
C LEU A 34 -4.98 14.48 11.45
N ASN A 35 -5.31 15.14 12.56
CA ASN A 35 -4.47 15.14 13.76
C ASN A 35 -5.07 14.31 14.90
N LYS A 36 -6.34 13.93 14.81
CA LYS A 36 -7.05 13.16 15.84
C LYS A 36 -7.74 11.95 15.25
N ILE A 37 -8.00 10.94 16.08
CA ILE A 37 -8.77 9.74 15.69
C ILE A 37 -10.15 10.13 15.13
N GLN A 38 -10.79 11.17 15.68
CA GLN A 38 -12.05 11.68 15.16
C GLN A 38 -11.97 12.15 13.69
N ASP A 39 -10.85 12.75 13.28
CA ASP A 39 -10.70 13.25 11.91
C ASP A 39 -10.69 12.10 10.90
N ALA A 40 -10.09 10.97 11.27
CA ALA A 40 -10.04 9.75 10.45
C ALA A 40 -11.40 9.04 10.39
N THR A 41 -12.09 8.90 11.53
CA THR A 41 -13.40 8.24 11.61
C THR A 41 -14.53 9.03 10.92
N GLN A 42 -14.42 10.36 10.83
CA GLN A 42 -15.32 11.17 10.00
C GLN A 42 -15.15 10.90 8.50
N LEU A 43 -13.93 10.58 8.05
CA LEU A 43 -13.66 10.25 6.64
C LEU A 43 -14.09 8.82 6.30
N TYR A 44 -13.92 7.91 7.25
CA TYR A 44 -14.19 6.48 7.12
C TYR A 44 -15.06 6.00 8.28
N PRO A 45 -16.40 6.06 8.15
CA PRO A 45 -17.32 5.68 9.22
C PRO A 45 -17.10 4.25 9.75
N ASP A 46 -16.73 3.32 8.87
CA ASP A 46 -16.42 1.92 9.21
C ASP A 46 -15.17 1.77 10.10
N LEU A 47 -14.37 2.84 10.25
CA LEU A 47 -13.23 2.87 11.14
C LEU A 47 -13.65 3.00 12.61
N VAL A 48 -14.84 3.55 12.90
CA VAL A 48 -15.32 3.84 14.26
C VAL A 48 -15.24 2.60 15.14
N ASP A 49 -15.73 1.45 14.66
CA ASP A 49 -15.73 0.21 15.43
C ASP A 49 -14.31 -0.34 15.64
N LYS A 50 -13.43 -0.15 14.65
CA LYS A 50 -12.04 -0.65 14.66
C LYS A 50 -11.13 0.12 15.62
N VAL A 51 -11.46 1.38 15.90
CA VAL A 51 -10.70 2.24 16.82
C VAL A 51 -11.45 2.50 18.12
N SER A 52 -12.46 1.69 18.44
CA SER A 52 -13.32 1.85 19.61
C SER A 52 -12.59 1.83 20.96
N LEU A 53 -11.37 1.29 21.01
CA LEU A 53 -10.50 1.32 22.19
C LEU A 53 -9.74 2.64 22.37
N LEU A 54 -9.69 3.47 21.33
CA LEU A 54 -9.06 4.79 21.33
C LEU A 54 -10.13 5.86 21.57
N LYS A 55 -9.73 6.99 22.17
CA LYS A 55 -10.61 8.14 22.34
C LYS A 55 -10.61 8.99 21.08
N ALA A 56 -11.74 9.62 20.79
CA ALA A 56 -11.90 10.48 19.63
C ALA A 56 -10.87 11.63 19.61
N GLU A 57 -10.54 12.15 20.79
CA GLU A 57 -9.57 13.21 21.01
C GLU A 57 -8.10 12.77 20.98
N ASP A 58 -7.82 11.46 20.94
CA ASP A 58 -6.45 10.95 20.91
C ASP A 58 -5.72 11.49 19.66
N GLU A 59 -4.50 11.99 19.88
CA GLU A 59 -3.69 12.59 18.83
C GLU A 59 -3.03 11.52 17.95
N ILE A 60 -3.15 11.68 16.64
CA ILE A 60 -2.39 10.94 15.65
C ILE A 60 -1.01 11.60 15.56
N LYS A 61 0.01 10.89 16.03
CA LYS A 61 1.38 11.38 16.03
C LYS A 61 2.13 10.93 14.78
N THR A 62 3.03 11.78 14.31
CA THR A 62 4.02 11.39 13.31
C THR A 62 5.16 10.61 13.99
N ILE A 63 5.67 9.58 13.32
CA ILE A 63 6.73 8.70 13.85
C ILE A 63 8.13 9.37 13.76
N GLY A 64 8.20 10.65 13.43
CA GLY A 64 9.44 11.44 13.41
C GLY A 64 10.38 11.16 12.24
N VAL A 65 9.97 10.35 11.26
CA VAL A 65 10.77 10.07 10.06
C VAL A 65 10.20 10.82 8.86
N THR A 66 11.09 11.51 8.13
CA THR A 66 10.71 12.19 6.89
C THR A 66 11.12 11.33 5.71
N ILE A 67 10.12 10.71 5.08
CA ILE A 67 10.32 9.85 3.92
C ILE A 67 10.17 10.65 2.63
N ARG A 68 11.13 10.51 1.72
CA ARG A 68 10.97 10.87 0.31
C ARG A 68 10.58 9.63 -0.47
N GLU A 69 9.41 9.68 -1.08
CA GLU A 69 8.91 8.63 -1.96
C GLU A 69 9.16 9.00 -3.44
N ILE A 70 9.71 8.04 -4.20
CA ILE A 70 9.77 8.10 -5.65
C ILE A 70 8.87 6.99 -6.20
N VAL A 71 7.88 7.36 -7.02
CA VAL A 71 6.97 6.41 -7.68
C VAL A 71 7.28 6.37 -9.18
N ILE A 72 7.92 5.29 -9.62
CA ILE A 72 8.20 5.04 -11.04
C ILE A 72 7.02 4.26 -11.62
N LYS A 73 6.28 4.90 -12.53
CA LYS A 73 5.11 4.33 -13.22
C LYS A 73 5.45 4.09 -14.69
N GLY A 74 4.81 3.12 -15.32
CA GLY A 74 4.85 3.00 -16.79
C GLY A 74 4.66 1.60 -17.34
N ALA A 75 5.09 0.58 -16.59
CA ALA A 75 4.88 -0.81 -16.98
C ALA A 75 3.40 -1.19 -16.85
N LYS A 76 2.87 -1.85 -17.89
CA LYS A 76 1.52 -2.41 -17.95
C LYS A 76 1.59 -3.79 -18.58
N PHE A 77 0.82 -4.73 -18.05
CA PHE A 77 0.65 -6.06 -18.64
C PHE A 77 -0.80 -6.27 -19.01
N GLN A 78 -1.08 -6.82 -20.18
CA GLN A 78 -2.45 -7.17 -20.55
C GLN A 78 -2.84 -8.49 -19.85
N ILE A 79 -3.83 -8.43 -18.95
CA ILE A 79 -4.28 -9.58 -18.16
C ILE A 79 -5.56 -10.23 -18.73
N ARG A 80 -6.35 -9.47 -19.49
CA ARG A 80 -7.52 -9.96 -20.23
C ARG A 80 -7.54 -9.38 -21.65
N ASN A 81 -7.96 -10.19 -22.62
CA ASN A 81 -8.04 -9.77 -24.01
C ASN A 81 -9.37 -9.08 -24.35
N GLN A 82 -10.49 -9.60 -23.84
CA GLN A 82 -11.83 -9.11 -24.17
C GLN A 82 -12.76 -9.15 -22.93
N PRO A 83 -13.32 -7.99 -22.50
CA PRO A 83 -12.81 -6.66 -22.83
C PRO A 83 -11.36 -6.52 -22.35
N ARG A 84 -10.56 -5.74 -23.08
CA ARG A 84 -9.14 -5.57 -22.77
C ARG A 84 -9.00 -5.02 -21.36
N LEU A 85 -8.14 -5.66 -20.57
CA LEU A 85 -7.84 -5.25 -19.22
C LEU A 85 -6.32 -5.25 -19.06
N ASP A 86 -5.76 -4.07 -18.81
CA ASP A 86 -4.34 -3.88 -18.56
C ASP A 86 -4.12 -3.63 -17.07
N SER A 87 -3.08 -4.26 -16.51
CA SER A 87 -2.57 -3.93 -15.19
C SER A 87 -1.80 -2.60 -15.22
N LYS A 88 -1.60 -2.04 -14.04
CA LYS A 88 -0.71 -0.91 -13.78
C LYS A 88 0.32 -1.37 -12.77
N CYS A 89 1.59 -1.24 -13.14
CA CYS A 89 2.71 -1.54 -12.26
C CYS A 89 3.41 -0.26 -11.84
N ALA A 90 3.95 -0.26 -10.63
CA ALA A 90 4.79 0.81 -10.12
C ALA A 90 5.93 0.25 -9.29
N LEU A 91 7.10 0.90 -9.38
CA LEU A 91 8.18 0.72 -8.42
C LEU A 91 8.15 1.91 -7.47
N ILE A 92 8.02 1.63 -6.17
CA ILE A 92 7.90 2.64 -5.13
C ILE A 92 9.14 2.54 -4.26
N ILE A 93 9.94 3.60 -4.27
CA ILE A 93 11.23 3.67 -3.59
C ILE A 93 11.12 4.68 -2.46
N TRP A 94 11.49 4.28 -1.25
CA TRP A 94 11.58 5.15 -0.09
C TRP A 94 13.04 5.45 0.22
N TYR A 95 13.31 6.72 0.47
CA TYR A 95 14.54 7.22 1.05
C TYR A 95 14.20 7.91 2.37
N ASP A 96 15.05 7.73 3.37
CA ASP A 96 15.02 8.58 4.55
C ASP A 96 15.81 9.85 4.24
N ASN A 97 15.15 11.01 4.28
CA ASN A 97 15.78 12.29 3.98
C ASN A 97 16.90 12.67 4.95
N ASN A 98 16.97 12.03 6.12
CA ASN A 98 18.02 12.26 7.10
C ASN A 98 19.22 11.31 6.92
N HIS A 99 19.16 10.39 5.96
CA HIS A 99 20.22 9.42 5.65
C HIS A 99 20.75 9.61 4.22
N ASP A 100 21.58 8.66 3.77
CA ASP A 100 22.16 8.65 2.44
C ASP A 100 21.08 8.71 1.33
N PRO A 101 21.03 9.78 0.52
CA PRO A 101 20.01 9.97 -0.51
C PRO A 101 20.16 9.02 -1.70
N GLU A 102 21.29 8.30 -1.81
CA GLU A 102 21.52 7.30 -2.86
C GLU A 102 21.17 5.88 -2.41
N LYS A 103 20.95 5.67 -1.10
CA LYS A 103 20.64 4.36 -0.53
C LYS A 103 19.17 4.26 -0.11
N PRO A 104 18.32 3.57 -0.90
CA PRO A 104 16.92 3.40 -0.52
C PRO A 104 16.79 2.56 0.74
N ILE A 105 15.84 2.92 1.60
CA ILE A 105 15.51 2.18 2.83
C ILE A 105 14.48 1.08 2.58
N ALA A 106 13.65 1.25 1.54
CA ALA A 106 12.70 0.25 1.09
C ALA A 106 12.42 0.44 -0.41
N VAL A 107 12.26 -0.67 -1.11
CA VAL A 107 11.83 -0.70 -2.52
C VAL A 107 10.70 -1.71 -2.62
N GLU A 108 9.60 -1.32 -3.22
CA GLU A 108 8.42 -2.16 -3.36
C GLU A 108 7.91 -2.13 -4.79
N PHE A 109 7.57 -3.29 -5.32
CA PHE A 109 6.86 -3.42 -6.57
C PHE A 109 5.36 -3.57 -6.30
N SER A 110 4.58 -2.63 -6.83
CA SER A 110 3.13 -2.61 -6.73
C SER A 110 2.50 -3.04 -8.06
N PHE A 111 1.50 -3.90 -7.98
CA PHE A 111 0.69 -4.35 -9.10
C PHE A 111 -0.79 -4.12 -8.81
N LYS A 112 -1.52 -3.53 -9.75
CA LYS A 112 -2.97 -3.38 -9.63
C LYS A 112 -3.69 -3.43 -10.97
N TYR A 113 -4.97 -3.76 -10.93
CA TYR A 113 -5.88 -3.67 -12.07
C TYR A 113 -7.28 -3.32 -11.59
N GLY A 114 -8.07 -2.69 -12.46
CA GLY A 114 -9.45 -2.32 -12.16
C GLY A 114 -10.34 -2.68 -13.34
N ASP A 115 -11.43 -3.39 -13.07
CA ASP A 115 -12.46 -3.70 -14.06
C ASP A 115 -13.61 -2.72 -13.88
N GLU A 116 -14.00 -2.00 -14.93
CA GLU A 116 -15.12 -1.05 -14.90
C GLU A 116 -16.44 -1.70 -14.51
N ASN A 117 -16.59 -3.01 -14.72
CA ASN A 117 -17.76 -3.78 -14.32
C ASN A 117 -17.58 -4.51 -12.98
N GLU A 118 -16.47 -4.25 -12.27
CA GLU A 118 -16.09 -4.93 -11.02
C GLU A 118 -16.08 -6.46 -11.14
N ALA A 119 -15.86 -6.98 -12.36
CA ALA A 119 -15.94 -8.39 -12.70
C ALA A 119 -14.61 -9.12 -12.37
N TYR A 120 -14.31 -9.24 -11.08
CA TYR A 120 -13.13 -9.93 -10.58
C TYR A 120 -13.34 -11.46 -10.55
N SER A 121 -12.88 -12.16 -11.58
CA SER A 121 -12.93 -13.62 -11.62
C SER A 121 -11.70 -14.25 -10.94
N ARG A 122 -11.87 -15.44 -10.36
CA ARG A 122 -10.76 -16.28 -9.86
C ARG A 122 -9.66 -16.47 -10.91
N LYS A 123 -10.03 -16.56 -12.19
CA LYS A 123 -9.09 -16.70 -13.31
C LYS A 123 -8.22 -15.45 -13.50
N LEU A 124 -8.76 -14.26 -13.26
CA LEU A 124 -7.99 -13.02 -13.33
C LEU A 124 -7.04 -12.88 -12.13
N ALA A 125 -7.51 -13.22 -10.92
CA ALA A 125 -6.67 -13.27 -9.74
C ALA A 125 -5.50 -14.26 -9.92
N GLN A 126 -5.78 -15.47 -10.44
CA GLN A 126 -4.75 -16.45 -10.73
C GLN A 126 -3.72 -15.93 -11.75
N LYS A 127 -4.14 -15.24 -12.81
CA LYS A 127 -3.21 -14.64 -13.76
C LYS A 127 -2.33 -13.54 -13.16
N ALA A 128 -2.90 -12.73 -12.28
CA ALA A 128 -2.13 -11.72 -11.54
C ALA A 128 -1.05 -12.40 -10.68
N TYR A 129 -1.46 -13.44 -9.96
CA TYR A 129 -0.54 -14.29 -9.17
C TYR A 129 0.57 -14.89 -10.04
N ASP A 130 0.23 -15.50 -11.17
CA ASP A 130 1.22 -16.15 -12.05
C ASP A 130 2.25 -15.14 -12.57
N ILE A 131 1.82 -13.92 -12.94
CA ILE A 131 2.73 -12.83 -13.35
C ILE A 131 3.66 -12.47 -12.19
N PHE A 132 3.12 -12.33 -10.97
CA PHE A 132 3.92 -11.95 -9.81
C PHE A 132 4.94 -13.03 -9.45
N HIS A 133 4.51 -14.29 -9.44
CA HIS A 133 5.39 -15.42 -9.18
C HIS A 133 6.52 -15.50 -10.21
N ILE A 134 6.22 -15.29 -11.49
CA ILE A 134 7.23 -15.20 -12.56
C ILE A 134 8.23 -14.06 -12.28
N LEU A 135 7.75 -12.89 -11.84
CA LEU A 135 8.64 -11.78 -11.48
C LEU A 135 9.56 -12.15 -10.32
N GLN A 136 9.07 -12.86 -9.30
CA GLN A 136 9.89 -13.31 -8.17
C GLN A 136 10.92 -14.37 -8.57
N GLU A 137 10.53 -15.36 -9.36
CA GLU A 137 11.41 -16.46 -9.80
C GLU A 137 12.48 -15.97 -10.78
N ILE A 138 12.09 -15.15 -11.77
CA ILE A 138 13.01 -14.68 -12.83
C ILE A 138 13.88 -13.53 -12.34
N LEU A 139 13.34 -12.63 -11.50
CA LEU A 139 14.05 -11.46 -11.00
C LEU A 139 14.55 -11.65 -9.56
N ILE A 140 14.86 -12.88 -9.15
CA ILE A 140 15.31 -13.19 -7.77
C ILE A 140 16.52 -12.37 -7.32
N PHE A 141 17.39 -11.94 -8.25
CA PHE A 141 18.52 -11.05 -7.94
C PHE A 141 18.13 -9.59 -7.66
N TRP A 142 16.91 -9.19 -8.02
CA TRP A 142 16.35 -7.86 -7.83
C TRP A 142 15.40 -7.78 -6.63
N VAL A 143 15.02 -8.92 -6.06
CA VAL A 143 14.02 -9.01 -5.01
C VAL A 143 14.63 -9.68 -3.79
N ASP A 144 14.68 -8.94 -2.68
CA ASP A 144 14.98 -9.52 -1.37
C ASP A 144 13.68 -10.05 -0.74
N LEU A 145 13.47 -11.36 -0.86
CA LEU A 145 12.28 -12.04 -0.36
C LEU A 145 12.24 -12.14 1.18
N GLU A 146 13.36 -11.89 1.85
CA GLU A 146 13.47 -11.85 3.32
C GLU A 146 13.31 -10.41 3.87
N SER A 147 13.18 -9.43 2.98
CA SER A 147 12.99 -8.03 3.39
C SER A 147 11.62 -7.80 4.01
N GLY A 148 11.57 -6.96 5.05
CA GLY A 148 10.32 -6.55 5.66
C GLY A 148 9.56 -5.53 4.80
N THR A 149 8.24 -5.52 4.89
CA THR A 149 7.40 -4.47 4.26
C THR A 149 7.72 -3.08 4.79
N LYS A 150 7.37 -2.03 4.03
CA LYS A 150 7.42 -0.63 4.49
C LYS A 150 6.67 -0.42 5.81
N THR A 151 5.51 -1.04 5.95
CA THR A 151 4.73 -1.01 7.19
C THR A 151 5.52 -1.62 8.34
N ALA A 152 6.15 -2.78 8.15
CA ALA A 152 7.01 -3.39 9.17
C ALA A 152 8.24 -2.53 9.50
N TYR A 153 8.81 -1.84 8.51
CA TYR A 153 9.90 -0.88 8.73
C TYR A 153 9.47 0.28 9.63
N ILE A 154 8.29 0.85 9.38
CA ILE A 154 7.72 1.94 10.20
C ILE A 154 7.44 1.48 11.64
N TYR A 155 6.86 0.29 11.84
CA TYR A 155 6.63 -0.24 13.19
C TYR A 155 7.95 -0.46 13.96
N LYS A 156 8.98 -1.00 13.32
CA LYS A 156 10.30 -1.17 13.95
C LYS A 156 10.94 0.16 14.35
N LEU A 157 10.69 1.24 13.61
CA LEU A 157 11.15 2.59 13.96
C LEU A 157 10.38 3.14 15.16
N ASP A 158 9.06 2.97 15.19
CA ASP A 158 8.22 3.41 16.30
C ASP A 158 8.57 2.72 17.62
N GLU A 159 8.76 1.40 17.60
CA GLU A 159 9.23 0.62 18.77
C GLU A 159 10.59 1.11 19.30
N LYS A 160 11.51 1.45 18.38
CA LYS A 160 12.82 2.02 18.76
C LYS A 160 12.65 3.39 19.40
N ASN A 161 11.81 4.26 18.84
CA ASN A 161 11.58 5.58 19.41
C ASN A 161 10.87 5.51 20.79
N ALA A 162 10.00 4.52 20.99
CA ALA A 162 9.33 4.28 22.27
C ALA A 162 10.26 3.74 23.37
N SER A 163 11.39 3.13 23.02
CA SER A 163 12.39 2.60 23.97
C SER A 163 13.46 3.62 24.41
N PHE A 164 13.41 4.86 23.89
CA PHE A 164 14.24 5.99 24.33
C PHE A 164 13.46 7.01 25.19
N HIS A 165 12.27 6.65 25.67
CA HIS A 165 11.44 7.43 26.61
C HIS A 165 11.13 6.60 27.86
#